data_AF-A0A2E0XPL3-F1
#
_entry.id   AF-A0A2E0XPL3-F1
#
_cell.length_a   1.000
_cell.length_b   1.000
_cell.length_c   1.000
_cell.angle_alpha   90.00
_cell.angle_beta   90.00
_cell.angle_gamma   90.00
#
_symmetry.space_group_name_H-M   'P 1'
#
loop_
_entity.id
_entity.type
_entity.pdbx_description
1 polymer ?
#
loop_
_entity_poly.entity_id
_entity_poly.type
_entity_poly.pdbx_seq_one_letter_code
_entity_poly.pdbx_strand_id
1 'polypeptide(L)'
;MKHDNLPPIEKYDFAASYQVEPDPKIKIKLLVLHHVQFGLSPAEVSKMVLAKEKTLPSWVDALVEFDYEGLIEREGRGRKPRLPPEKEEDFKIELDKMQVSFQGGRITAKNIKPLLTDKFDCNYSDSGVYSLLDRLNIVWISGRSKDPKSSEEAILAFKENFPDEVEKITKQIKNDQIEVWWPDESRIGQQGSLTRQWATKGTRPRVIRPKQFISTSVFGAICPDKDKGCTLVLAETNTGMMQLHLNQISEQVEDGYHAIIMMDRAS
;
A
#
# COMPACT_ATOMS: atom_id res chain seq x y z
N MET A 1 -35.67 -30.97 -39.85
CA MET A 1 -35.49 -29.99 -40.94
C MET A 1 -34.16 -30.30 -41.60
N LYS A 2 -34.11 -30.34 -42.93
CA LYS A 2 -32.91 -30.63 -43.72
C LYS A 2 -31.82 -29.60 -43.40
N HIS A 3 -30.62 -30.07 -43.05
CA HIS A 3 -29.43 -29.24 -42.88
C HIS A 3 -28.81 -28.96 -44.26
N ASP A 4 -29.47 -28.14 -45.08
CA ASP A 4 -28.91 -27.62 -46.35
C ASP A 4 -28.36 -26.20 -46.15
N ASN A 5 -27.48 -26.05 -45.16
CA ASN A 5 -26.58 -24.90 -45.00
C ASN A 5 -25.38 -25.39 -44.18
N LEU A 6 -24.37 -25.93 -44.86
CA LEU A 6 -23.06 -26.19 -44.25
C LEU A 6 -22.50 -24.85 -43.74
N PRO A 7 -22.13 -24.73 -42.46
CA PRO A 7 -21.59 -23.48 -41.91
C PRO A 7 -20.22 -23.13 -42.51
N PRO A 8 -19.63 -21.95 -42.23
CA PRO A 8 -18.38 -21.43 -42.83
C PRO A 8 -17.09 -22.23 -42.52
N ILE A 9 -17.22 -23.49 -42.11
CA ILE A 9 -16.16 -24.44 -41.75
C ILE A 9 -15.23 -24.72 -42.94
N GLU A 10 -15.77 -24.72 -44.17
CA GLU A 10 -14.98 -24.97 -45.40
C GLU A 10 -13.87 -23.94 -45.62
N LYS A 11 -14.00 -22.73 -45.08
CA LYS A 11 -13.03 -21.63 -45.25
C LYS A 11 -11.86 -21.71 -44.27
N TYR A 12 -11.95 -22.55 -43.24
CA TYR A 12 -10.91 -22.68 -42.22
C TYR A 12 -9.90 -23.76 -42.61
N ASP A 13 -8.62 -23.42 -42.49
CA ASP A 13 -7.54 -24.38 -42.55
C ASP A 13 -7.24 -24.91 -41.14
N PHE A 14 -8.06 -25.87 -40.68
CA PHE A 14 -7.85 -26.48 -39.36
C PHE A 14 -6.54 -27.26 -39.28
N ALA A 15 -5.98 -27.73 -40.41
CA ALA A 15 -4.72 -28.44 -40.42
C ALA A 15 -3.55 -27.49 -40.11
N ALA A 16 -3.51 -26.32 -40.74
CA ALA A 16 -2.54 -25.28 -40.41
C ALA A 16 -2.68 -24.82 -38.96
N SER A 17 -3.91 -24.54 -38.51
CA SER A 17 -4.18 -24.13 -37.12
C SER A 17 -3.77 -25.21 -36.12
N TYR A 18 -3.99 -26.50 -36.43
CA TYR A 18 -3.58 -27.62 -35.59
C TYR A 18 -2.05 -27.69 -35.42
N GLN A 19 -1.26 -27.39 -36.46
CA GLN A 19 0.21 -27.47 -36.36
C GLN A 19 0.78 -26.40 -35.43
N VAL A 20 0.20 -25.20 -35.43
CA VAL A 20 0.68 -24.06 -34.63
C VAL A 20 0.10 -24.02 -33.21
N GLU A 21 -1.03 -24.70 -32.96
CA GLU A 21 -1.73 -24.65 -31.68
C GLU A 21 -0.95 -25.32 -30.53
N PRO A 22 -0.63 -24.61 -29.43
CA PRO A 22 0.02 -25.22 -28.27
C PRO A 22 -0.96 -25.98 -27.35
N ASP A 23 -2.23 -25.56 -27.23
CA ASP A 23 -3.16 -26.18 -26.28
C ASP A 23 -3.64 -27.55 -26.78
N PRO A 24 -3.33 -28.67 -26.08
CA PRO A 24 -3.76 -30.00 -26.48
C PRO A 24 -5.28 -30.16 -26.55
N LYS A 25 -6.05 -29.41 -25.75
CA LYS A 25 -7.51 -29.46 -25.77
C LYS A 25 -8.08 -28.80 -27.02
N ILE A 26 -7.52 -27.66 -27.42
CA ILE A 26 -7.91 -26.97 -28.66
C ILE A 26 -7.49 -27.81 -29.87
N LYS A 27 -6.31 -28.43 -29.84
CA LYS A 27 -5.85 -29.38 -30.88
C LYS A 27 -6.84 -30.50 -31.13
N ILE A 28 -7.38 -31.11 -30.08
CA ILE A 28 -8.40 -32.16 -30.20
C ILE A 28 -9.66 -31.62 -30.90
N LYS A 29 -10.11 -30.41 -30.56
CA LYS A 29 -11.27 -29.77 -31.21
C LYS A 29 -10.99 -29.44 -32.68
N LEU A 30 -9.81 -28.90 -33.00
CA LEU A 30 -9.38 -28.62 -34.38
C LEU A 30 -9.30 -29.89 -35.23
N LEU A 31 -8.79 -30.99 -34.67
CA LEU A 31 -8.75 -32.29 -35.34
C LEU A 31 -10.16 -32.82 -35.66
N VAL A 32 -11.10 -32.66 -34.72
CA VAL A 32 -12.50 -33.03 -34.92
C VAL A 32 -13.12 -32.19 -36.03
N LEU A 33 -12.92 -30.87 -36.00
CA LEU A 33 -13.45 -29.94 -36.99
C LEU A 33 -12.88 -30.23 -38.39
N HIS A 34 -11.59 -30.57 -38.48
CA HIS A 34 -10.94 -31.02 -39.70
C HIS A 34 -11.63 -32.26 -40.28
N HIS A 35 -11.83 -33.32 -39.48
CA HIS A 35 -12.50 -34.53 -39.98
C HIS A 35 -13.96 -34.29 -40.38
N VAL A 36 -14.68 -33.43 -39.66
CA VAL A 36 -16.05 -33.02 -40.02
C VAL A 36 -16.06 -32.20 -41.33
N GLN A 37 -15.06 -31.34 -41.56
CA GLN A 37 -14.90 -30.61 -42.83
C GLN A 37 -14.72 -31.55 -44.03
N PHE A 38 -14.06 -32.70 -43.83
CA PHE A 38 -13.91 -33.75 -44.86
C PHE A 38 -15.14 -34.68 -45.01
N GLY A 39 -16.26 -34.36 -44.35
CA GLY A 39 -17.53 -35.07 -44.52
C GLY A 39 -17.67 -36.36 -43.70
N LEU A 40 -16.79 -36.61 -42.73
CA LEU A 40 -16.94 -37.75 -41.83
C LEU A 40 -18.12 -37.54 -40.88
N SER A 41 -18.86 -38.61 -40.59
CA SER A 41 -19.98 -38.54 -39.67
C SER A 41 -19.51 -38.38 -38.21
N PRO A 42 -20.31 -37.75 -37.33
CA PRO A 42 -19.97 -37.62 -35.90
C PRO A 42 -19.63 -38.96 -35.23
N ALA A 43 -20.27 -40.06 -35.64
CA ALA A 43 -20.02 -41.40 -35.12
C ALA A 43 -18.63 -41.94 -35.52
N GLU A 44 -18.14 -41.62 -36.71
CA GLU A 44 -16.80 -42.00 -37.18
C GLU A 44 -15.73 -41.18 -36.48
N VAL A 45 -15.94 -39.85 -36.42
CA VAL A 45 -15.00 -38.93 -35.74
C VAL A 45 -14.92 -39.23 -34.25
N SER A 46 -16.04 -39.57 -33.60
CA SER A 46 -16.06 -39.99 -32.19
C SER A 46 -15.14 -41.18 -31.91
N LYS A 47 -15.07 -42.16 -32.82
CA LYS A 47 -14.17 -43.31 -32.70
C LYS A 47 -12.70 -42.95 -32.91
N MET A 48 -12.40 -41.99 -33.79
CA MET A 48 -11.03 -41.56 -34.07
C MET A 48 -10.43 -40.77 -32.91
N VAL A 49 -11.21 -39.85 -32.33
CA VAL A 49 -10.72 -38.88 -31.33
C VAL A 49 -11.08 -39.30 -29.90
N LEU A 50 -11.75 -40.43 -29.73
CA LEU A 50 -12.19 -40.99 -28.43
C LEU A 50 -13.03 -40.01 -27.59
N ALA A 51 -13.74 -39.10 -28.26
CA ALA A 51 -14.65 -38.13 -27.65
C ALA A 51 -16.10 -38.60 -27.76
N LYS A 52 -16.98 -38.17 -26.83
CA LYS A 52 -18.40 -38.51 -26.88
C LYS A 52 -19.05 -37.87 -28.12
N GLU A 53 -19.76 -38.67 -28.92
CA GLU A 53 -20.45 -38.21 -30.13
C GLU A 53 -21.34 -36.98 -29.89
N LYS A 54 -22.04 -36.92 -28.75
CA LYS A 54 -22.90 -35.79 -28.36
C LYS A 54 -22.17 -34.47 -28.15
N THR A 55 -20.85 -34.49 -27.96
CA THR A 55 -20.05 -33.30 -27.71
C THR A 55 -19.57 -32.64 -29.01
N LEU A 56 -19.46 -33.39 -30.12
CA LEU A 56 -18.93 -32.87 -31.37
C LEU A 56 -19.81 -31.78 -31.99
N PRO A 57 -21.16 -31.90 -32.03
CA PRO A 57 -22.02 -30.82 -32.50
C PRO A 57 -21.82 -29.52 -31.71
N SER A 58 -21.63 -29.61 -30.39
CA SER A 58 -21.43 -28.42 -29.56
C SER A 58 -20.14 -27.65 -29.89
N TRP A 59 -19.09 -28.32 -30.39
CA TRP A 59 -17.86 -27.66 -30.82
C TRP A 59 -18.01 -27.02 -32.19
N VAL A 60 -18.78 -27.64 -33.09
CA VAL A 60 -19.14 -27.05 -34.37
C VAL A 60 -19.99 -25.80 -34.15
N ASP A 61 -21.03 -25.89 -33.31
CA ASP A 61 -21.88 -24.75 -32.97
C ASP A 61 -21.07 -23.62 -32.33
N ALA A 62 -20.16 -23.94 -31.40
CA ALA A 62 -19.30 -22.95 -30.77
C ALA A 62 -18.35 -22.25 -31.77
N LEU A 63 -17.80 -22.97 -32.75
CA LEU A 63 -17.01 -22.37 -33.82
C LEU A 63 -17.86 -21.47 -34.71
N VAL A 64 -19.09 -21.89 -35.03
CA VAL A 64 -19.99 -21.11 -35.89
C VAL A 64 -20.43 -19.82 -35.20
N GLU A 65 -20.68 -19.87 -33.89
CA GLU A 65 -21.16 -18.73 -33.10
C GLU A 65 -20.04 -17.78 -32.67
N PHE A 66 -18.86 -18.29 -32.31
CA PHE A 66 -17.77 -17.52 -31.68
C PHE A 66 -16.40 -17.70 -32.36
N ASP A 67 -16.33 -18.31 -33.54
CA ASP A 67 -15.07 -18.61 -34.24
C ASP A 67 -14.09 -19.38 -33.33
N TYR A 68 -12.78 -19.22 -33.52
CA TYR A 68 -11.73 -19.85 -32.75
C TYR A 68 -11.87 -19.59 -31.23
N GLU A 69 -12.39 -18.43 -30.80
CA GLU A 69 -12.64 -18.14 -29.37
C GLU A 69 -13.68 -19.10 -28.76
N GLY A 70 -14.60 -19.62 -29.56
CA GLY A 70 -15.56 -20.66 -29.13
C GLY A 70 -14.90 -21.99 -28.78
N LEU A 71 -13.69 -22.24 -29.29
CA LEU A 71 -12.94 -23.46 -28.99
C LEU A 71 -12.16 -23.37 -27.68
N ILE A 72 -11.97 -22.17 -27.13
CA ILE A 72 -11.29 -21.96 -25.85
C ILE A 72 -12.23 -22.39 -24.72
N GLU A 73 -11.73 -23.17 -23.75
CA GLU A 73 -12.50 -23.49 -22.56
C GLU A 73 -12.74 -22.23 -21.73
N ARG A 74 -14.01 -21.85 -21.59
CA ARG A 74 -14.40 -20.75 -20.71
C ARG A 74 -14.26 -21.18 -19.26
N GLU A 75 -13.80 -20.26 -18.41
CA GLU A 75 -13.78 -20.49 -16.98
C GLU A 75 -15.20 -20.82 -16.49
N GLY A 76 -15.30 -21.91 -15.73
CA GLY A 76 -16.56 -22.29 -15.12
C GLY A 76 -17.04 -21.21 -14.15
N ARG A 77 -18.33 -21.24 -13.78
CA ARG A 77 -18.93 -20.27 -12.85
C ARG A 77 -18.25 -20.18 -11.48
N GLY A 78 -17.43 -21.17 -11.12
CA GLY A 78 -16.73 -21.24 -9.84
C GLY A 78 -17.69 -21.28 -8.64
N ARG A 79 -17.11 -21.23 -7.44
CA ARG A 79 -17.88 -21.03 -6.21
C ARG A 79 -18.11 -19.52 -6.03
N LYS A 80 -19.36 -19.12 -5.76
CA LYS A 80 -19.66 -17.73 -5.42
C LYS A 80 -18.83 -17.28 -4.20
N PRO A 81 -18.26 -16.06 -4.20
CA PRO A 81 -17.50 -15.56 -3.06
C PRO A 81 -18.41 -15.51 -1.83
N ARG A 82 -17.83 -15.72 -0.64
CA ARG A 82 -18.63 -15.71 0.60
C ARG A 82 -19.17 -14.32 0.89
N LEU A 83 -18.33 -13.29 0.73
CA LEU A 83 -18.76 -11.90 0.76
C LEU A 83 -19.27 -11.55 -0.65
N PRO A 84 -20.57 -11.23 -0.81
CA PRO A 84 -21.10 -10.84 -2.11
C PRO A 84 -20.54 -9.50 -2.58
N PRO A 85 -20.37 -9.26 -3.90
CA PRO A 85 -19.90 -7.99 -4.46
C PRO A 85 -20.64 -6.77 -3.96
N GLU A 86 -21.96 -6.91 -3.74
CA GLU A 86 -22.85 -5.85 -3.26
C GLU A 86 -22.48 -5.33 -1.86
N LYS A 87 -21.82 -6.15 -1.03
CA LYS A 87 -21.46 -5.81 0.36
C LYS A 87 -20.00 -5.41 0.51
N GLU A 88 -19.23 -5.37 -0.57
CA GLU A 88 -17.78 -5.12 -0.52
C GLU A 88 -17.45 -3.69 -0.13
N GLU A 89 -18.23 -2.73 -0.62
CA GLU A 89 -18.03 -1.32 -0.29
C GLU A 89 -18.38 -1.05 1.18
N ASP A 90 -19.48 -1.62 1.67
CA ASP A 90 -19.84 -1.58 3.08
C ASP A 90 -18.75 -2.19 3.96
N PHE A 91 -18.14 -3.30 3.53
CA PHE A 91 -17.02 -3.91 4.25
C PHE A 91 -15.80 -2.99 4.32
N LYS A 92 -15.44 -2.28 3.24
CA LYS A 92 -14.33 -1.31 3.26
C LYS A 92 -14.58 -0.19 4.26
N ILE A 93 -15.77 0.40 4.23
CA ILE A 93 -16.17 1.47 5.16
C ILE A 93 -16.06 1.01 6.61
N GLU A 94 -16.54 -0.20 6.91
CA GLU A 94 -16.46 -0.76 8.26
C GLU A 94 -15.03 -1.13 8.68
N LEU A 95 -14.20 -1.59 7.73
CA LEU A 95 -12.78 -1.84 7.98
C LEU A 95 -12.02 -0.55 8.30
N ASP A 96 -12.32 0.56 7.63
CA ASP A 96 -11.70 1.87 7.88
C ASP A 96 -12.10 2.44 9.24
N LYS A 97 -13.39 2.36 9.59
CA LYS A 97 -13.87 2.71 10.95
C LYS A 97 -13.18 1.87 12.02
N MET A 98 -12.99 0.58 11.75
CA MET A 98 -12.26 -0.31 12.64
C MET A 98 -10.82 0.16 12.80
N GLN A 99 -10.11 0.52 11.72
CA GLN A 99 -8.72 1.00 11.78
C GLN A 99 -8.56 2.25 12.66
N VAL A 100 -9.50 3.19 12.60
CA VAL A 100 -9.45 4.43 13.39
C VAL A 100 -9.74 4.16 14.88
N SER A 101 -10.72 3.29 15.16
CA SER A 101 -11.19 3.02 16.52
C SER A 101 -10.36 1.98 17.29
N PHE A 102 -9.50 1.22 16.61
CA PHE A 102 -8.80 0.08 17.18
C PHE A 102 -7.73 0.48 18.20
N GLN A 103 -8.00 0.17 19.48
CA GLN A 103 -7.03 0.30 20.57
C GLN A 103 -6.24 -1.01 20.69
N GLY A 104 -4.97 -1.02 20.29
CA GLY A 104 -4.13 -2.23 20.39
C GLY A 104 -3.07 -2.41 19.31
N GLY A 105 -2.84 -1.40 18.46
CA GLY A 105 -1.82 -1.46 17.41
C GLY A 105 -2.43 -1.84 16.06
N ARG A 106 -1.85 -2.83 15.38
CA ARG A 106 -2.22 -3.17 14.00
C ARG A 106 -3.37 -4.18 13.94
N ILE A 107 -4.34 -3.93 13.07
CA ILE A 107 -5.40 -4.89 12.76
C ILE A 107 -4.81 -6.08 12.02
N THR A 108 -5.22 -7.28 12.42
CA THR A 108 -4.84 -8.55 11.78
C THR A 108 -6.06 -9.27 11.23
N ALA A 109 -5.85 -10.30 10.40
CA ALA A 109 -6.95 -11.16 9.93
C ALA A 109 -7.81 -11.71 11.07
N LYS A 110 -7.23 -11.98 12.25
CA LYS A 110 -7.97 -12.44 13.44
C LYS A 110 -8.96 -11.41 13.97
N ASN A 111 -8.68 -10.12 13.78
CA ASN A 111 -9.58 -9.04 14.17
C ASN A 111 -10.67 -8.81 13.10
N ILE A 112 -10.35 -9.03 11.82
CA ILE A 112 -11.28 -8.86 10.69
C ILE A 112 -12.32 -10.00 10.63
N LYS A 113 -11.97 -11.22 11.08
CA LYS A 113 -12.91 -12.37 11.06
C LYS A 113 -14.18 -12.13 11.86
N PRO A 114 -14.14 -11.65 13.13
CA PRO A 114 -15.32 -11.23 13.86
C PRO A 114 -16.15 -10.21 13.10
N LEU A 115 -15.52 -9.16 12.53
CA LEU A 115 -16.22 -8.15 11.74
C LEU A 115 -17.01 -8.76 10.58
N LEU A 116 -16.39 -9.66 9.82
CA LEU A 116 -17.03 -10.38 8.71
C LEU A 116 -18.15 -11.33 9.17
N THR A 117 -18.00 -11.93 10.34
CA THR A 117 -18.98 -12.88 10.87
C THR A 117 -20.19 -12.13 11.42
N ASP A 118 -19.95 -11.11 12.26
CA ASP A 118 -20.99 -10.40 13.00
C ASP A 118 -21.81 -9.46 12.11
N LYS A 119 -21.16 -8.74 11.17
CA LYS A 119 -21.85 -7.75 10.31
C LYS A 119 -22.26 -8.29 8.95
N PHE A 120 -21.53 -9.25 8.42
CA PHE A 120 -21.73 -9.72 7.03
C PHE A 120 -22.20 -11.18 6.95
N ASP A 121 -22.33 -11.88 8.08
CA ASP A 121 -22.69 -13.32 8.17
C ASP A 121 -21.77 -14.21 7.31
N CYS A 122 -20.48 -13.83 7.27
CA CYS A 122 -19.49 -14.43 6.39
C CYS A 122 -18.35 -15.07 7.20
N ASN A 123 -18.37 -16.39 7.32
CA ASN A 123 -17.31 -17.12 7.99
C ASN A 123 -16.12 -17.41 7.06
N TYR A 124 -14.98 -16.77 7.34
CA TYR A 124 -13.73 -16.95 6.61
C TYR A 124 -12.68 -17.68 7.46
N SER A 125 -11.72 -18.35 6.80
CA SER A 125 -10.44 -18.74 7.43
C SER A 125 -9.47 -17.54 7.42
N ASP A 126 -8.37 -17.59 8.19
CA ASP A 126 -7.36 -16.53 8.19
C ASP A 126 -6.79 -16.31 6.76
N SER A 127 -6.49 -17.40 6.05
CA SER A 127 -6.08 -17.36 4.63
C SER A 127 -7.15 -16.75 3.72
N GLY A 128 -8.42 -17.09 3.95
CA GLY A 128 -9.52 -16.56 3.15
C GLY A 128 -9.74 -15.06 3.36
N VAL A 129 -9.45 -14.54 4.55
CA VAL A 129 -9.45 -13.08 4.78
C VAL A 129 -8.35 -12.41 3.96
N TYR A 130 -7.15 -12.97 3.90
CA TYR A 130 -6.09 -12.40 3.04
C TYR A 130 -6.47 -12.44 1.56
N SER A 131 -7.03 -13.55 1.07
CA SER A 131 -7.55 -13.61 -0.30
C SER A 131 -8.69 -12.62 -0.56
N LEU A 132 -9.53 -12.36 0.45
CA LEU A 132 -10.57 -11.33 0.35
C LEU A 132 -9.96 -9.93 0.25
N LEU A 133 -8.99 -9.59 1.11
CA LEU A 133 -8.32 -8.29 1.09
C LEU A 133 -7.60 -8.06 -0.23
N ASP A 134 -6.87 -9.06 -0.72
CA ASP A 134 -6.19 -9.03 -2.02
C ASP A 134 -7.18 -8.78 -3.18
N ARG A 135 -8.29 -9.51 -3.20
CA ARG A 135 -9.37 -9.33 -4.18
C ARG A 135 -10.00 -7.94 -4.14
N LEU A 136 -10.04 -7.30 -2.97
CA LEU A 136 -10.54 -5.95 -2.77
C LEU A 136 -9.46 -4.87 -3.02
N ASN A 137 -8.27 -5.28 -3.45
CA ASN A 137 -7.10 -4.42 -3.63
C ASN A 137 -6.68 -3.68 -2.34
N ILE A 138 -6.89 -4.32 -1.19
CA ILE A 138 -6.49 -3.82 0.12
C ILE A 138 -5.17 -4.49 0.49
N VAL A 139 -4.10 -3.71 0.41
CA VAL A 139 -2.75 -4.18 0.63
C VAL A 139 -2.20 -3.76 1.99
N TRP A 140 -1.22 -4.52 2.46
CA TRP A 140 -0.55 -4.22 3.72
C TRP A 140 0.55 -3.18 3.51
N ILE A 141 0.35 -1.96 4.05
CA ILE A 141 1.28 -0.83 3.90
C ILE A 141 1.73 -0.34 5.27
N SER A 142 2.98 0.11 5.37
CA SER A 142 3.49 0.83 6.54
C SER A 142 2.85 2.22 6.64
N GLY A 143 2.05 2.44 7.69
CA GLY A 143 1.53 3.77 8.02
C GLY A 143 2.63 4.77 8.39
N ARG A 144 2.35 6.06 8.21
CA ARG A 144 3.22 7.14 8.70
C ARG A 144 2.95 7.37 10.18
N SER A 145 4.01 7.66 10.94
CA SER A 145 3.87 8.08 12.33
C SER A 145 3.13 9.41 12.41
N LYS A 146 2.18 9.52 13.35
CA LYS A 146 1.53 10.77 13.73
C LYS A 146 1.75 10.99 15.22
N ASP A 147 2.16 12.19 15.61
CA ASP A 147 2.31 12.55 17.02
C ASP A 147 0.93 12.54 17.70
N PRO A 148 0.75 11.92 18.88
CA PRO A 148 -0.52 11.88 19.59
C PRO A 148 -1.12 13.26 19.91
N LYS A 149 -0.28 14.30 20.05
CA LYS A 149 -0.69 15.69 20.33
C LYS A 149 -0.95 16.50 19.05
N SER A 150 -0.77 15.91 17.86
CA SER A 150 -1.01 16.59 16.59
C SER A 150 -2.52 16.80 16.36
N SER A 151 -2.95 18.06 16.44
CA SER A 151 -4.30 18.52 16.06
C SER A 151 -4.21 19.33 14.78
N GLU A 152 -5.11 19.02 13.83
CA GLU A 152 -5.19 19.74 12.55
C GLU A 152 -5.72 21.16 12.75
N GLU A 153 -6.68 21.31 13.67
CA GLU A 153 -7.22 22.61 14.07
C GLU A 153 -6.14 23.53 14.64
N ALA A 154 -5.27 22.99 15.50
CA ALA A 154 -4.16 23.75 16.07
C ALA A 154 -3.14 24.21 15.02
N ILE A 155 -2.84 23.36 14.02
CA ILE A 155 -1.92 23.70 12.93
C ILE A 155 -2.53 24.78 12.03
N LEU A 156 -3.81 24.67 11.69
CA LEU A 156 -4.51 25.66 10.87
C LEU A 156 -4.60 27.01 11.59
N ALA A 157 -5.02 27.00 12.85
CA ALA A 157 -5.07 28.20 13.67
C ALA A 157 -3.69 28.86 13.83
N PHE A 158 -2.61 28.07 13.97
CA PHE A 158 -1.26 28.62 13.99
C PHE A 158 -0.91 29.32 12.67
N LYS A 159 -1.15 28.66 11.52
CA LYS A 159 -0.84 29.23 10.20
C LYS A 159 -1.60 30.53 9.92
N GLU A 160 -2.85 30.60 10.34
CA GLU A 160 -3.69 31.79 10.14
C GLU A 160 -3.25 32.95 11.05
N ASN A 161 -2.97 32.69 12.32
CA ASN A 161 -2.63 33.74 13.29
C ASN A 161 -1.14 34.16 13.26
N PHE A 162 -0.25 33.34 12.69
CA PHE A 162 1.19 33.59 12.74
C PHE A 162 1.62 34.92 12.09
N PRO A 163 1.13 35.30 10.88
CA PRO A 163 1.50 36.58 10.26
C PRO A 163 1.10 37.79 11.12
N ASP A 164 -0.08 37.76 11.74
CA ASP A 164 -0.58 38.84 12.59
C ASP A 164 0.25 38.98 13.87
N GLU A 165 0.67 37.87 14.48
CA GLU A 165 1.56 37.89 15.65
C GLU A 165 2.94 38.46 15.29
N VAL A 166 3.49 38.08 14.15
CA VAL A 166 4.74 38.67 13.64
C VAL A 166 4.56 40.17 13.44
N GLU A 167 3.49 40.62 12.79
CA GLU A 167 3.23 42.04 12.55
C GLU A 167 3.05 42.84 13.85
N LYS A 168 2.41 42.26 14.87
CA LYS A 168 2.30 42.90 16.19
C LYS A 168 3.65 43.07 16.86
N ILE A 169 4.53 42.07 16.76
CA ILE A 169 5.89 42.13 17.32
C ILE A 169 6.73 43.15 16.55
N THR A 170 6.71 43.11 15.22
CA THR A 170 7.47 44.06 14.39
C THR A 170 7.05 45.51 14.63
N LYS A 171 5.74 45.79 14.81
CA LYS A 171 5.25 47.14 15.17
C LYS A 171 5.78 47.69 16.50
N GLN A 172 6.16 46.81 17.44
CA GLN A 172 6.75 47.24 18.72
C GLN A 172 8.25 47.53 18.61
N ILE A 173 8.90 47.01 17.58
CA ILE A 173 10.32 47.23 17.29
C ILE A 173 10.40 48.49 16.44
N LYS A 174 11.12 49.53 16.91
CA LYS A 174 11.28 50.81 16.19
C LYS A 174 12.18 50.73 14.95
N ASN A 175 12.47 49.52 14.48
CA ASN A 175 13.49 49.24 13.50
C ASN A 175 12.93 48.24 12.48
N ASP A 176 12.99 48.61 11.22
CA ASP A 176 12.46 47.82 10.10
C ASP A 176 13.41 46.68 9.69
N GLN A 177 14.61 46.63 10.28
CA GLN A 177 15.65 45.64 9.99
C GLN A 177 15.52 44.45 10.95
N ILE A 178 14.78 43.43 10.50
CA ILE A 178 14.48 42.23 11.29
C ILE A 178 14.99 40.99 10.57
N GLU A 179 15.64 40.10 11.32
CA GLU A 179 15.97 38.75 10.91
C GLU A 179 15.11 37.78 11.70
N VAL A 180 14.50 36.82 11.02
CA VAL A 180 13.85 35.70 11.70
C VAL A 180 14.87 34.57 11.81
N TRP A 181 14.89 33.86 12.93
CA TRP A 181 15.83 32.78 13.23
C TRP A 181 15.07 31.55 13.70
N TRP A 182 15.47 30.39 13.19
CA TRP A 182 14.84 29.10 13.45
C TRP A 182 15.83 28.19 14.17
N PRO A 183 15.84 28.23 15.51
CA PRO A 183 16.60 27.28 16.31
C PRO A 183 15.91 25.91 16.37
N ASP A 184 16.70 24.86 16.49
CA ASP A 184 16.27 23.52 16.87
C ASP A 184 17.38 22.82 17.68
N GLU A 185 16.98 21.86 18.51
CA GLU A 185 17.90 21.05 19.30
C GLU A 185 17.75 19.57 18.94
N SER A 186 18.88 18.94 18.61
CA SER A 186 18.93 17.49 18.41
C SER A 186 19.92 16.83 19.34
N ARG A 187 19.46 15.78 20.04
CA ARG A 187 20.34 14.93 20.85
C ARG A 187 20.96 13.84 19.99
N ILE A 188 22.29 13.81 19.94
CA ILE A 188 23.05 12.78 19.26
C ILE A 188 23.76 11.94 20.32
N GLY A 189 23.59 10.61 20.26
CA GLY A 189 24.21 9.73 21.22
C GLY A 189 24.31 8.29 20.73
N GLN A 190 25.20 7.53 21.36
CA GLN A 190 25.34 6.11 21.07
C GLN A 190 24.21 5.34 21.76
N GLN A 191 23.25 4.87 20.98
CA GLN A 191 22.20 3.98 21.49
C GLN A 191 22.67 2.52 21.39
N GLY A 192 22.77 1.82 22.52
CA GLY A 192 23.07 0.39 22.54
C GLY A 192 22.05 -0.42 21.73
N SER A 193 22.53 -1.19 20.75
CA SER A 193 21.72 -2.18 20.03
C SER A 193 21.82 -3.54 20.72
N LEU A 194 20.80 -4.39 20.53
CA LEU A 194 20.90 -5.79 20.93
C LEU A 194 21.76 -6.51 19.89
N THR A 195 22.98 -6.88 20.25
CA THR A 195 23.88 -7.63 19.38
C THR A 195 23.51 -9.12 19.39
N ARG A 196 23.84 -9.83 18.31
CA ARG A 196 23.68 -11.28 18.25
C ARG A 196 24.58 -11.93 19.29
N GLN A 197 24.08 -12.97 19.95
CA GLN A 197 24.87 -13.81 20.84
C GLN A 197 24.75 -15.28 20.44
N TRP A 198 25.80 -16.04 20.73
CA TRP A 198 25.77 -17.49 20.58
C TRP A 198 24.82 -18.08 21.63
N ALA A 199 23.89 -18.93 21.18
CA ALA A 199 22.93 -19.59 22.03
C ALA A 199 22.48 -20.92 21.41
N THR A 200 22.05 -21.85 22.26
CA THR A 200 21.55 -23.15 21.84
C THR A 200 20.33 -23.01 20.93
N LYS A 201 20.28 -23.78 19.82
CA LYS A 201 19.18 -23.76 18.86
C LYS A 201 17.85 -24.06 19.56
N GLY A 202 16.81 -23.26 19.26
CA GLY A 202 15.49 -23.38 19.88
C GLY A 202 15.33 -22.62 21.22
N THR A 203 16.39 -21.97 21.72
CA THR A 203 16.31 -21.13 22.92
C THR A 203 16.16 -19.65 22.58
N ARG A 204 15.50 -18.89 23.47
CA ARG A 204 15.35 -17.42 23.38
C ARG A 204 16.06 -16.76 24.56
N PRO A 205 17.39 -16.60 24.51
CA PRO A 205 18.14 -15.99 25.60
C PRO A 205 17.75 -14.52 25.77
N ARG A 206 17.73 -14.03 27.01
CA ARG A 206 17.46 -12.64 27.35
C ARG A 206 18.77 -11.93 27.60
N VAL A 207 18.97 -10.80 26.92
CA VAL A 207 20.15 -9.94 27.08
C VAL A 207 19.69 -8.64 27.72
N ILE A 208 20.44 -8.17 28.71
CA ILE A 208 20.23 -6.84 29.26
C ILE A 208 20.67 -5.84 28.19
N ARG A 209 19.73 -5.06 27.66
CA ARG A 209 20.06 -3.93 26.81
C ARG A 209 20.66 -2.84 27.70
N PRO A 210 21.92 -2.43 27.50
CA PRO A 210 22.46 -1.26 28.20
C PRO A 210 21.59 -0.06 27.84
N LYS A 211 20.97 0.55 28.85
CA LYS A 211 20.18 1.78 28.70
C LYS A 211 21.00 3.04 29.01
N GLN A 212 22.26 2.90 29.38
CA GLN A 212 23.17 4.02 29.56
C GLN A 212 23.59 4.52 28.18
N PHE A 213 23.20 5.75 27.87
CA PHE A 213 23.57 6.44 26.63
C PHE A 213 24.49 7.61 27.01
N ILE A 214 25.63 7.69 26.35
CA ILE A 214 26.39 8.95 26.29
C ILE A 214 25.79 9.71 25.12
N SER A 215 25.32 10.92 25.39
CA SER A 215 24.73 11.80 24.40
C SER A 215 25.30 13.20 24.56
N THR A 216 25.41 13.90 23.44
CA THR A 216 25.66 15.33 23.37
C THR A 216 24.44 15.96 22.69
N SER A 217 24.17 17.21 22.99
CA SER A 217 23.14 17.99 22.31
C SER A 217 23.79 18.88 21.26
N VAL A 218 23.16 18.95 20.09
CA VAL A 218 23.50 19.87 19.02
C VAL A 218 22.42 20.93 18.98
N PHE A 219 22.80 22.18 19.21
CA PHE A 219 21.94 23.34 19.08
C PHE A 219 22.27 24.01 17.75
N GLY A 220 21.31 24.05 16.84
CA GLY A 220 21.47 24.69 15.54
C GLY A 220 20.45 25.79 15.37
N ALA A 221 20.84 26.90 14.74
CA ALA A 221 19.89 27.92 14.33
C ALA A 221 20.25 28.43 12.94
N ILE A 222 19.23 28.68 12.13
CA ILE A 222 19.38 29.18 10.76
C ILE A 222 18.53 30.43 10.53
N CYS A 223 18.99 31.31 9.64
CA CYS A 223 18.24 32.42 9.07
C CYS A 223 18.24 32.23 7.53
N PRO A 224 17.18 31.64 6.95
CA PRO A 224 17.11 31.36 5.51
C PRO A 224 17.20 32.63 4.64
N ASP A 225 16.61 33.74 5.07
CA ASP A 225 16.58 34.99 4.30
C ASP A 225 17.99 35.57 4.07
N LYS A 226 18.90 35.30 5.00
CA LYS A 226 20.30 35.78 4.98
C LYS A 226 21.31 34.70 4.61
N ASP A 227 20.85 33.46 4.38
CA ASP A 227 21.69 32.28 4.21
C ASP A 227 22.76 32.13 5.32
N LYS A 228 22.34 32.35 6.57
CA LYS A 228 23.20 32.23 7.76
C LYS A 228 22.78 31.09 8.65
N GLY A 229 23.73 30.55 9.39
CA GLY A 229 23.45 29.61 10.45
C GLY A 229 24.59 29.52 11.46
N CYS A 230 24.25 29.11 12.68
CA CYS A 230 25.22 28.79 13.70
C CYS A 230 24.88 27.45 14.35
N THR A 231 25.89 26.80 14.93
CA THR A 231 25.72 25.52 15.60
C THR A 231 26.68 25.40 16.77
N LEU A 232 26.18 24.87 17.90
CA LEU A 232 26.98 24.50 19.06
C LEU A 232 26.78 23.03 19.40
N VAL A 233 27.87 22.35 19.72
CA VAL A 233 27.84 21.01 20.32
C VAL A 233 28.06 21.18 21.82
N LEU A 234 27.01 20.94 22.60
CA LEU A 234 26.99 21.14 24.04
C LEU A 234 26.74 19.81 24.75
N ALA A 235 27.30 19.67 25.95
CA ALA A 235 27.23 18.41 26.69
C ALA A 235 25.82 18.09 27.23
N GLU A 236 25.00 19.12 27.46
CA GLU A 236 23.71 19.01 28.12
C GLU A 236 22.65 19.93 27.50
N THR A 237 21.38 19.67 27.84
CA THR A 237 20.22 20.49 27.49
C THR A 237 19.75 21.24 28.74
N ASN A 238 20.22 22.47 28.96
CA ASN A 238 19.77 23.27 30.10
C ASN A 238 19.73 24.77 29.74
N THR A 239 19.21 25.59 30.65
CA THR A 239 19.05 27.04 30.43
C THR A 239 20.37 27.76 30.18
N GLY A 240 21.47 27.30 30.80
CA GLY A 240 22.81 27.84 30.55
C GLY A 240 23.29 27.56 29.13
N MET A 241 23.07 26.34 28.65
CA MET A 241 23.40 25.92 27.28
C MET A 241 22.54 26.66 26.24
N MET A 242 21.26 26.89 26.55
CA MET A 242 20.38 27.73 25.73
C MET A 242 20.90 29.19 25.67
N GLN A 243 21.35 29.75 26.80
CA GLN A 243 21.92 31.10 26.79
C GLN A 243 23.19 31.18 25.92
N LEU A 244 24.05 30.16 25.95
CA LEU A 244 25.21 30.10 25.05
C LEU A 244 24.78 30.07 23.57
N HIS A 245 23.73 29.31 23.26
CA HIS A 245 23.17 29.28 21.91
C HIS A 245 22.58 30.64 21.47
N LEU A 246 21.83 31.31 22.35
CA LEU A 246 21.29 32.64 22.08
C LEU A 246 22.40 33.69 21.88
N ASN A 247 23.48 33.61 22.66
CA ASN A 247 24.65 34.47 22.46
C ASN A 247 25.28 34.19 21.09
N GLN A 248 25.41 32.93 20.69
CA GLN A 248 25.94 32.55 19.39
C GLN A 248 25.07 33.07 18.23
N ILE A 249 23.74 33.02 18.37
CA ILE A 249 22.82 33.64 17.41
C ILE A 249 23.06 35.15 17.36
N SER A 250 23.13 35.81 18.53
CA SER A 250 23.35 37.26 18.62
C SER A 250 24.63 37.72 17.93
N GLU A 251 25.69 36.90 17.91
CA GLU A 251 26.93 37.20 17.19
C GLU A 251 26.79 37.10 15.65
N GLN A 252 25.80 36.37 15.15
CA GLN A 252 25.57 36.20 13.70
C GLN A 252 24.56 37.19 13.12
N VAL A 253 23.73 37.79 13.98
CA VAL A 253 22.78 38.83 13.59
C VAL A 253 23.54 40.06 13.08
N GLU A 254 23.09 40.64 11.97
CA GLU A 254 23.73 41.84 11.42
C GLU A 254 23.68 43.03 12.39
N ASP A 255 24.74 43.82 12.40
CA ASP A 255 24.78 45.05 13.17
C ASP A 255 23.62 45.96 12.76
N GLY A 256 22.84 46.39 13.75
CA GLY A 256 21.65 47.21 13.53
C GLY A 256 20.38 46.41 13.22
N TYR A 257 20.42 45.08 13.12
CA TYR A 257 19.24 44.24 12.98
C TYR A 257 18.77 43.69 14.34
N HIS A 258 17.47 43.35 14.42
CA HIS A 258 16.91 42.60 15.54
C HIS A 258 16.54 41.18 15.11
N ALA A 259 16.76 40.20 15.99
CA ALA A 259 16.35 38.81 15.74
C ALA A 259 14.99 38.49 16.38
N ILE A 260 14.10 37.89 15.59
CA ILE A 260 12.92 37.16 16.07
C ILE A 260 13.25 35.68 16.08
N ILE A 261 13.15 35.04 17.24
CA ILE A 261 13.54 33.63 17.41
C ILE A 261 12.28 32.76 17.49
N MET A 262 12.17 31.81 16.57
CA MET A 262 11.06 30.86 16.47
C MET A 262 11.36 29.59 17.28
N MET A 263 10.95 29.57 18.54
CA MET A 263 11.10 28.38 19.39
C MET A 263 9.84 27.52 19.39
N ASP A 264 10.03 26.21 19.24
CA ASP A 264 8.98 25.26 19.61
C ASP A 264 8.87 25.24 21.13
N ARG A 265 7.65 25.13 21.66
CA ARG A 265 7.43 25.10 23.12
C ARG A 265 7.75 23.72 23.67
N ALA A 266 8.99 23.29 23.53
CA ALA A 266 9.52 22.11 24.21
C ALA A 266 9.60 22.38 25.71
N SER A 267 9.00 21.50 26.51
CA SER A 267 8.96 21.56 27.99
C SER A 267 10.15 20.89 28.65
#